data_AF-T0QVF8-F1
#
_entry.id   AF-T0QVF8-F1
#
_cell.length_a   1.000
_cell.length_b   1.000
_cell.length_c   1.000
_cell.angle_alpha   90.00
_cell.angle_beta   90.00
_cell.angle_gamma   90.00
#
_symmetry.space_group_name_H-M   'P 1'
#
loop_
_entity.id
_entity.type
_entity.pdbx_description
1 polymer ?
#
loop_
_entity_poly.entity_id
_entity_poly.type
_entity_poly.pdbx_seq_one_letter_code
_entity_poly.pdbx_strand_id
1 'polypeptide(L)' 'MKLVLGSLLVVTTAAAAAPVQLCTPNRMVVSEYEKVLYADQLRYNSNEQFEYDPTTKLLKVKSNGQCVCADNGS' A
#
# COMPACT_ATOMS: atom_id res chain seq x y z
N MET A 1 -1.67 -23.00 -47.19
CA MET A 1 -1.76 -23.05 -45.72
C MET A 1 -2.07 -21.66 -45.22
N LYS A 2 -3.18 -21.44 -44.51
CA LYS A 2 -3.55 -20.16 -43.88
C LYS A 2 -3.27 -20.28 -42.38
N LEU A 3 -2.31 -19.52 -41.87
CA LEU A 3 -2.10 -19.40 -40.42
C LEU A 3 -3.18 -18.50 -39.84
N VAL A 4 -3.94 -19.02 -38.88
CA VAL A 4 -4.84 -18.24 -38.04
C VAL A 4 -4.02 -17.80 -36.82
N LEU A 5 -3.64 -16.53 -36.79
CA LEU A 5 -3.00 -15.91 -35.62
C LEU A 5 -4.08 -15.69 -34.55
N GLY A 6 -4.25 -16.66 -33.66
CA GLY A 6 -4.96 -16.47 -32.40
C GLY A 6 -4.05 -15.74 -31.42
N SER A 7 -4.28 -14.45 -31.19
CA SER A 7 -3.53 -13.67 -30.21
C SER A 7 -3.78 -14.20 -28.80
N LEU A 8 -2.75 -14.78 -28.20
CA LEU A 8 -2.72 -15.17 -26.80
C LEU A 8 -2.59 -13.89 -25.95
N LEU A 9 -3.66 -13.46 -25.28
CA LEU A 9 -3.56 -12.42 -24.26
C LEU A 9 -2.89 -13.04 -23.03
N VAL A 10 -1.62 -12.71 -22.82
CA VAL A 10 -0.93 -13.04 -21.57
C VAL A 10 -1.40 -12.05 -20.51
N VAL A 11 -2.24 -12.51 -19.58
CA VAL A 11 -2.62 -11.75 -18.38
C VAL A 11 -1.49 -11.93 -17.36
N THR A 12 -0.61 -10.94 -17.25
CA THR A 12 0.37 -10.89 -16.16
C THR A 12 -0.33 -10.38 -14.90
N THR A 13 -0.51 -11.23 -13.91
CA THR A 13 -0.89 -10.79 -12.57
C THR A 13 0.34 -10.16 -11.91
N ALA A 14 0.25 -8.88 -11.55
CA ALA A 14 1.30 -8.25 -10.76
C ALA A 14 1.30 -8.92 -9.37
N ALA A 15 2.44 -9.47 -8.96
CA ALA A 15 2.61 -9.96 -7.60
C ALA A 15 2.41 -8.78 -6.64
N ALA A 16 1.43 -8.90 -5.74
CA ALA A 16 1.20 -7.90 -4.72
C ALA A 16 2.47 -7.78 -3.88
N ALA A 17 3.05 -6.57 -3.80
CA ALA A 17 4.19 -6.30 -2.95
C ALA A 17 3.82 -6.61 -1.50
N ALA A 18 4.76 -7.19 -0.75
CA ALA A 18 4.56 -7.40 0.68
C ALA A 18 4.30 -6.04 1.37
N PRO A 19 3.37 -5.97 2.33
CA PRO A 19 3.10 -4.73 3.04
C PRO A 19 4.36 -4.27 3.78
N VAL A 20 4.56 -2.96 3.78
CA VAL A 20 5.67 -2.29 4.46
C VAL A 20 5.21 -1.71 5.80
N GLN A 21 6.11 -1.71 6.77
CA GLN A 21 5.95 -0.99 8.02
C GLN A 21 6.86 0.24 8.01
N LEU A 22 6.32 1.39 8.38
CA LEU A 22 7.09 2.63 8.44
C LEU A 22 7.57 2.88 9.86
N CYS A 23 8.90 2.99 10.01
CA CYS A 23 9.55 3.27 11.28
C CYS A 23 10.08 4.70 11.31
N THR A 24 9.88 5.36 12.44
CA THR A 24 10.40 6.70 12.72
C THR A 24 11.80 6.64 13.36
N PRO A 25 12.61 7.71 13.33
CA PRO A 25 13.94 7.72 13.93
C PRO A 25 13.97 7.40 15.43
N ASN A 26 12.90 7.69 16.17
CA ASN A 26 12.76 7.40 17.60
C ASN A 26 12.17 5.99 17.86
N ARG A 27 12.21 5.09 16.87
CA ARG A 27 11.77 3.68 16.97
C ARG A 27 10.27 3.51 17.23
N MET A 28 9.46 4.48 16.82
CA MET A 28 8.00 4.37 16.78
C MET A 28 7.55 3.92 15.38
N VAL A 29 6.36 3.33 15.29
CA VAL A 29 5.75 2.83 14.06
C VAL A 29 4.60 3.73 13.66
N VAL A 30 4.46 4.00 12.36
CA VAL A 30 3.30 4.72 11.84
C VAL A 30 2.08 3.78 11.83
N SER A 31 0.96 4.24 12.37
CA SER A 31 -0.31 3.53 12.45
C SER A 31 -1.45 4.45 12.01
N GLU A 32 -2.45 3.91 11.33
CA GLU A 32 -3.70 4.63 11.05
C GLU A 32 -4.79 4.24 12.04
N TYR A 33 -5.52 5.22 12.55
CA TYR A 33 -6.72 4.97 13.33
C TYR A 33 -7.75 6.07 13.06
N GLU A 34 -8.98 5.68 12.72
CA GLU A 34 -10.08 6.59 12.46
C GLU A 34 -9.72 7.73 11.48
N LYS A 35 -9.01 7.40 10.40
CA LYS A 35 -8.54 8.30 9.33
C LYS A 35 -7.46 9.29 9.74
N VAL A 36 -6.83 9.09 10.89
CA VAL A 36 -5.71 9.89 11.38
C VAL A 36 -4.46 9.02 11.45
N LEU A 37 -3.31 9.60 11.09
CA LEU A 37 -2.01 8.95 11.24
C LEU A 37 -1.39 9.28 12.59
N TYR A 38 -0.91 8.25 13.27
CA TYR A 38 -0.18 8.32 14.51
C TYR A 38 1.21 7.72 14.31
N ALA A 39 2.20 8.23 15.02
CA ALA A 39 3.41 7.48 15.31
C ALA A 39 3.30 7.00 16.76
N ASP A 40 3.42 5.70 17.00
CA ASP A 40 3.33 5.13 18.36
C ASP A 40 4.04 3.76 18.49
N GLN A 41 3.92 3.11 19.64
CA GLN A 41 4.39 1.77 19.91
C GLN A 41 3.75 0.75 18.96
N LEU A 42 4.56 -0.24 18.57
CA LEU A 42 4.19 -1.36 17.72
C LEU A 42 3.12 -2.25 18.39
N ARG A 43 2.01 -2.49 17.69
CA ARG A 43 0.86 -3.29 18.13
C ARG A 43 0.59 -4.51 17.24
N TYR A 44 1.38 -4.74 16.20
CA TYR A 44 1.32 -5.90 15.30
C TYR A 44 -0.04 -6.10 14.63
N ASN A 45 -0.69 -5.02 14.20
CA ASN A 45 -1.99 -5.06 13.53
C ASN A 45 -1.91 -4.57 12.07
N SER A 46 -3.04 -4.61 11.36
CA SER A 46 -3.12 -4.17 9.96
C SER A 46 -3.07 -2.65 9.79
N ASN A 47 -3.29 -1.88 10.86
CA ASN A 47 -3.24 -0.43 10.82
C ASN A 47 -1.80 0.11 10.72
N GLU A 48 -0.81 -0.72 11.06
CA GLU A 48 0.63 -0.42 11.01
C GLU A 48 1.31 -0.93 9.73
N GLN A 49 0.50 -1.37 8.77
CA GLN A 49 0.93 -1.98 7.53
C GLN A 49 0.43 -1.15 6.36
N PHE A 50 1.32 -0.85 5.42
CA PHE A 50 1.04 -0.04 4.26
C PHE A 50 1.39 -0.79 2.98
N GLU A 51 0.62 -0.55 1.93
CA GLU A 51 0.87 -1.07 0.59
C GLU A 51 1.26 0.07 -0.33
N TYR A 52 2.41 -0.07 -0.99
CA TYR A 52 2.84 0.89 -2.01
C TYR A 52 2.38 0.42 -3.39
N ASP A 53 1.60 1.26 -4.07
CA ASP A 53 1.16 1.03 -5.44
C ASP A 53 2.16 1.68 -6.41
N PRO A 54 2.99 0.92 -7.15
CA PRO A 54 4.02 1.49 -8.01
C PRO A 54 3.44 2.19 -9.26
N THR A 55 2.19 1.91 -9.63
CA THR A 55 1.53 2.52 -10.79
C THR A 55 1.03 3.92 -10.44
N THR A 56 0.31 4.04 -9.33
CA THR A 56 -0.26 5.32 -8.87
C THR A 56 0.70 6.12 -8.00
N LYS A 57 1.77 5.47 -7.50
CA LYS A 57 2.73 6.01 -6.52
C LYS A 57 2.07 6.42 -5.20
N LEU A 58 0.95 5.79 -4.87
CA LEU A 58 0.20 6.04 -3.65
C LEU A 58 0.54 5.01 -2.59
N LEU A 59 0.57 5.47 -1.34
CA LEU A 59 0.67 4.62 -0.17
C LEU A 59 -0.74 4.37 0.38
N LYS A 60 -1.12 3.12 0.58
CA LYS A 60 -2.45 2.72 1.08
C LYS A 60 -2.32 2.03 2.43
N VAL A 61 -3.24 2.32 3.34
CA VAL A 61 -3.31 1.61 4.63
C VAL A 61 -3.92 0.23 4.39
N LYS A 62 -3.29 -0.83 4.89
CA LYS A 62 -3.75 -2.21 4.67
C LYS A 62 -5.10 -2.51 5.33
N SER A 63 -5.40 -1.85 6.46
CA SER A 63 -6.63 -2.07 7.23
C SER A 63 -7.92 -1.71 6.46
N ASN A 64 -7.89 -0.64 5.66
CA ASN A 64 -9.09 -0.06 5.04
C ASN A 64 -8.91 0.34 3.56
N GLY A 65 -7.72 0.16 2.98
CA GLY A 65 -7.40 0.49 1.58
C GLY A 65 -7.36 1.99 1.25
N GLN A 66 -7.47 2.88 2.24
CA GLN A 66 -7.44 4.32 2.03
C GLN A 66 -6.03 4.80 1.72
N CYS A 67 -5.92 5.79 0.85
CA CYS A 67 -4.64 6.39 0.50
C CYS A 67 -4.21 7.40 1.57
N VAL A 68 -2.92 7.40 1.89
CA VAL A 68 -2.30 8.44 2.72
C VAL A 68 -2.19 9.71 1.89
N CYS A 69 -2.74 10.81 2.41
CA CYS A 69 -2.60 12.15 1.86
C CYS A 69 -2.09 13.11 2.94
N ALA A 70 -1.33 14.11 2.52
CA ALA A 70 -1.08 15.28 3.35
C ALA A 70 -2.25 16.25 3.14
N ASP A 71 -2.90 16.67 4.22
CA ASP A 71 -3.79 17.82 4.19
C ASP A 71 -2.96 19.10 4.36
N ASN A 72 -3.23 20.11 3.54
CA ASN A 72 -2.52 21.40 3.62
C ASN A 72 -3.10 22.31 4.72
N GLY A 73 -3.64 21.76 5.82
CA GLY A 73 -4.47 22.56 6.73
C GLY A 73 -4.59 22.07 8.16
N SER A 74 -3.60 22.40 8.98
CA SER A 74 -3.81 22.91 10.34
C SER A 74 -2.86 24.08 10.63
#